data_AF-A0A257LYX7-F1
#
_entry.id   AF-A0A257LYX7-F1
#
_cell.length_a   1.000
_cell.length_b   1.000
_cell.length_c   1.000
_cell.angle_alpha   90.00
_cell.angle_beta   90.00
_cell.angle_gamma   90.00
#
_symmetry.space_group_name_H-M   'P 1'
#
loop_
_entity.id
_entity.type
_entity.pdbx_description
1 polymer ?
#
loop_
_entity_poly.entity_id
_entity_poly.type
_entity_poly.pdbx_seq_one_letter_code
_entity_poly.pdbx_strand_id
1 'polypeptide(L)'
;MVDVQLLEWGKILEIAVTCHEMTGLGYLGVDLMIDETLGPLMIEVNARPGLAIQMANGVGLMRRLESVAEQHRLHPEAARCEKIEFSRKQFAGSSRETGTR
;
A
#
# COMPACT_ATOMS: atom_id res chain seq x y z
N MET A 1 -3.96 -11.89 18.92
CA MET A 1 -3.28 -10.88 18.08
C MET A 1 -3.82 -9.54 18.54
N VAL A 2 -2.97 -8.65 19.06
CA VAL A 2 -3.42 -7.32 19.50
C VAL A 2 -3.77 -6.52 18.25
N ASP A 3 -4.91 -5.84 18.27
CA ASP A 3 -5.36 -5.00 17.16
C ASP A 3 -4.56 -3.70 17.20
N VAL A 4 -3.46 -3.65 16.43
CA VAL A 4 -2.57 -2.49 16.37
C VAL A 4 -3.07 -1.56 15.28
N GLN A 5 -3.62 -0.43 15.68
CA GLN A 5 -4.00 0.64 14.77
C GLN A 5 -2.74 1.47 14.45
N LEU A 6 -2.35 1.49 13.17
CA LEU A 6 -1.29 2.38 12.71
C LEU A 6 -1.84 3.80 12.56
N LEU A 7 -1.30 4.71 13.35
CA LEU A 7 -1.57 6.15 13.21
C LEU A 7 -1.06 6.64 11.85
N GLU A 8 -1.71 7.69 11.32
CA GLU A 8 -1.31 8.36 10.08
C GLU A 8 -1.22 7.46 8.82
N TRP A 9 -2.10 6.45 8.69
CA TRP A 9 -2.14 5.57 7.51
C TRP A 9 -2.21 6.31 6.17
N GLY A 10 -2.89 7.46 6.11
CA GLY A 10 -2.91 8.32 4.92
C GLY A 10 -1.51 8.78 4.50
N LYS A 11 -0.70 9.26 5.45
CA LYS A 11 0.68 9.73 5.21
C LYS A 11 1.60 8.57 4.81
N ILE A 12 1.39 7.39 5.37
CA ILE A 12 2.09 6.16 4.93
C ILE A 12 1.85 5.89 3.44
N LEU A 13 0.59 5.95 2.99
CA LEU A 13 0.23 5.75 1.58
C LEU A 13 0.79 6.87 0.69
N GLU A 14 0.78 8.12 1.15
CA GLU A 14 1.37 9.26 0.44
C GLU A 14 2.87 9.08 0.22
N ILE A 15 3.61 8.66 1.26
CA ILE A 15 5.05 8.36 1.14
C ILE A 15 5.26 7.25 0.10
N ALA A 16 4.50 6.16 0.18
CA ALA A 16 4.65 5.03 -0.73
C ALA A 16 4.43 5.43 -2.21
N VAL A 17 3.38 6.20 -2.50
CA VAL A 17 3.11 6.68 -3.87
C VAL A 17 4.17 7.67 -4.33
N THR A 18 4.67 8.52 -3.44
CA THR A 18 5.75 9.46 -3.75
C THR A 18 7.04 8.71 -4.13
N CYS A 19 7.41 7.67 -3.39
CA CYS A 19 8.56 6.82 -3.73
C CYS A 19 8.41 6.16 -5.11
N HIS A 20 7.21 5.67 -5.45
CA HIS A 20 6.93 5.11 -6.77
C HIS A 20 7.12 6.16 -7.88
N GLU A 21 6.57 7.36 -7.70
CA GLU A 21 6.67 8.43 -8.70
C GLU A 21 8.10 8.96 -8.88
N MET A 22 8.89 9.01 -7.82
CA MET A 22 10.29 9.48 -7.88
C MET A 22 11.24 8.48 -8.55
N THR A 23 10.94 7.18 -8.51
CA THR A 23 11.85 6.14 -9.00
C THR A 23 11.56 5.71 -10.44
N GLY A 24 10.33 5.91 -10.93
CA GLY A 24 9.91 5.43 -12.26
C GLY A 24 9.88 3.91 -12.38
N LEU A 25 9.99 3.18 -11.26
CA LEU A 25 9.89 1.73 -11.24
C LEU A 25 8.43 1.30 -11.26
N GLY A 26 8.09 0.29 -12.07
CA GLY A 26 6.71 -0.21 -12.15
C GLY A 26 6.24 -0.95 -10.90
N TYR A 27 7.15 -1.54 -10.13
CA TYR A 27 6.87 -2.20 -8.86
C TYR A 27 8.06 -2.06 -7.90
N LEU A 28 7.78 -1.71 -6.65
CA LEU A 28 8.78 -1.56 -5.60
C LEU A 28 8.18 -1.87 -4.22
N GLY A 29 9.03 -2.08 -3.24
CA GLY A 29 8.68 -2.05 -1.82
C GLY A 29 9.21 -0.77 -1.17
N VAL A 30 8.47 -0.24 -0.19
CA VAL A 30 8.91 0.89 0.63
C VAL A 30 8.93 0.43 2.07
N ASP A 31 10.10 0.54 2.70
CA ASP A 31 10.27 0.23 4.11
C ASP A 31 10.16 1.52 4.91
N LEU A 32 9.27 1.50 5.89
CA LEU A 32 8.86 2.65 6.69
C LEU A 32 9.18 2.43 8.15
N MET A 33 9.53 3.51 8.84
CA MET A 33 9.62 3.58 10.30
C MET A 33 8.55 4.53 10.81
N ILE A 34 7.93 4.21 11.94
CA ILE A 34 7.03 5.12 12.65
C ILE A 34 7.79 5.71 13.82
N ASP A 35 8.18 6.97 13.67
CA ASP A 35 8.81 7.75 14.74
C ASP A 35 7.72 8.41 15.60
N GLU A 36 7.97 8.50 16.91
CA GLU A 36 7.01 9.06 17.87
C GLU A 36 6.74 10.56 17.68
N THR A 37 7.72 11.31 17.18
CA THR A 37 7.66 12.76 17.05
C THR A 37 7.46 13.18 15.59
N LEU A 38 8.15 12.53 14.67
CA LEU A 38 8.17 12.86 13.24
C LEU A 38 7.06 12.13 12.46
N GLY A 39 6.49 11.07 13.04
CA GLY A 39 5.50 10.21 12.39
C GLY A 39 6.15 9.23 11.38
N PRO A 40 5.43 8.84 10.32
CA PRO A 40 5.95 7.95 9.28
C PRO A 40 7.15 8.54 8.53
N LEU A 41 8.21 7.76 8.43
CA LEU A 41 9.45 8.09 7.73
C LEU A 41 9.83 6.98 6.74
N MET A 42 10.23 7.37 5.52
CA MET A 42 10.82 6.44 4.54
C MET A 42 12.27 6.13 4.89
N ILE A 43 12.60 4.84 4.97
CA ILE A 43 13.95 4.36 5.30
C ILE A 43 14.64 3.79 4.06
N GLU A 44 13.94 2.95 3.30
CA GLU A 44 14.50 2.25 2.14
C GLU A 44 13.46 2.06 1.03
N VAL A 45 13.92 2.09 -0.21
CA VAL A 45 13.12 1.73 -1.40
C VAL A 45 13.76 0.53 -2.08
N ASN A 46 12.98 -0.54 -2.18
CA ASN A 46 13.40 -1.83 -2.70
C ASN A 46 12.86 -2.05 -4.12
N ALA A 47 13.72 -2.02 -5.13
CA ALA A 47 13.32 -2.27 -6.52
C ALA A 47 12.90 -3.73 -6.81
N ARG A 48 13.24 -4.66 -5.91
CA ARG A 48 12.88 -6.09 -5.99
C ARG A 48 12.46 -6.58 -4.61
N PRO A 49 11.28 -6.16 -4.13
CA PRO A 49 10.83 -6.54 -2.81
C PRO A 49 10.57 -8.05 -2.74
N GLY A 50 10.83 -8.64 -1.58
CA GLY A 50 10.55 -10.05 -1.34
C GLY A 50 9.06 -10.37 -1.45
N LEU A 51 8.74 -11.58 -1.90
CA LEU A 51 7.36 -12.03 -2.09
C LEU A 51 6.63 -12.44 -0.79
N ALA A 52 7.35 -12.47 0.34
CA ALA A 52 6.82 -12.91 1.63
C ALA A 52 5.65 -12.06 2.14
N ILE A 53 5.52 -10.82 1.69
CA ILE A 53 4.39 -9.93 2.03
C ILE A 53 3.03 -10.51 1.61
N GLN A 54 3.01 -11.39 0.60
CA GLN A 54 1.80 -12.10 0.19
C GLN A 54 1.29 -13.06 1.26
N MET A 55 2.22 -13.74 1.96
CA MET A 55 1.88 -14.64 3.05
C MET A 55 1.31 -13.85 4.24
N ALA A 56 1.94 -12.70 4.57
CA ALA A 56 1.46 -11.82 5.63
C ALA A 56 0.04 -11.29 5.36
N ASN A 57 -0.26 -10.90 4.12
CA ASN A 57 -1.58 -10.40 3.74
C ASN A 57 -2.59 -11.50 3.35
N GLY A 58 -2.18 -12.78 3.34
CA GLY A 58 -3.03 -13.90 2.90
C GLY A 58 -3.55 -13.77 1.47
N VAL A 59 -2.86 -13.03 0.60
CA VAL A 59 -3.33 -12.69 -0.75
C VAL A 59 -2.19 -12.68 -1.75
N GLY A 60 -2.40 -13.34 -2.88
CA GLY A 60 -1.44 -13.36 -3.98
C GLY A 60 -1.27 -12.00 -4.65
N LEU A 61 -0.03 -11.67 -5.02
CA LEU A 61 0.37 -10.40 -5.60
C LEU A 61 -0.19 -10.21 -7.01
N MET A 62 -0.24 -11.28 -7.82
CA MET A 62 -0.67 -11.21 -9.22
C MET A 62 -2.03 -10.52 -9.38
N ARG A 63 -3.05 -10.96 -8.61
CA ARG A 63 -4.41 -10.37 -8.69
C ARG A 63 -4.42 -8.88 -8.33
N ARG A 64 -3.55 -8.44 -7.42
CA ARG A 64 -3.42 -7.02 -7.07
C ARG A 64 -2.74 -6.24 -8.17
N LEU A 65 -1.67 -6.78 -8.75
CA LEU A 65 -0.96 -6.14 -9.86
C LEU A 65 -1.83 -6.01 -11.11
N GLU A 66 -2.62 -7.04 -11.47
CA GLU A 66 -3.57 -6.96 -12.59
C GLU A 66 -4.56 -5.82 -12.41
N SER A 67 -5.15 -5.69 -11.21
CA SER A 67 -6.08 -4.61 -10.89
C SER A 67 -5.44 -3.23 -10.94
N VAL A 68 -4.19 -3.08 -10.48
CA VAL A 68 -3.45 -1.80 -10.53
C VAL A 68 -3.06 -1.46 -11.97
N ALA A 69 -2.58 -2.45 -12.73
CA ALA A 69 -2.18 -2.26 -14.13
C ALA A 69 -3.36 -1.84 -15.00
N GLU A 70 -4.53 -2.47 -14.80
CA GLU A 70 -5.75 -2.08 -15.49
C GLU A 70 -6.20 -0.67 -15.11
N GLN A 71 -6.17 -0.33 -13.82
CA GLN A 71 -6.50 1.03 -13.36
C GLN A 71 -5.58 2.08 -13.98
N HIS A 72 -4.27 1.80 -14.04
CA HIS A 72 -3.30 2.70 -14.68
C HIS A 72 -3.54 2.82 -16.19
N ARG A 73 -3.91 1.74 -16.86
CA ARG A 73 -4.26 1.76 -18.30
C ARG A 73 -5.47 2.64 -18.58
N LEU A 74 -6.49 2.59 -17.72
CA LEU A 74 -7.71 3.40 -17.85
C LEU A 74 -7.50 4.86 -17.44
N HIS A 75 -6.59 5.11 -16.50
CA HIS A 75 -6.32 6.43 -15.92
C HIS A 75 -4.80 6.70 -15.84
N PRO A 76 -4.12 6.89 -16.98
CA PRO A 76 -2.65 7.03 -17.01
C PRO A 76 -2.15 8.26 -16.24
N GLU A 77 -2.94 9.34 -16.26
CA GLU A 77 -2.63 10.63 -15.62
C GLU A 77 -3.32 10.80 -14.25
N ALA A 78 -3.72 9.70 -13.61
CA ALA A 78 -4.37 9.74 -12.30
C ALA A 78 -3.52 10.52 -11.29
N ALA A 79 -4.14 11.46 -10.57
CA ALA A 79 -3.49 12.20 -9.52
C ALA A 79 -3.12 11.28 -8.34
N ARG A 80 -2.15 11.69 -7.52
CA ARG A 80 -1.71 10.94 -6.33
C ARG A 80 -2.87 10.56 -5.41
N CYS A 81 -3.77 11.50 -5.14
CA CYS A 81 -4.94 11.24 -4.31
C CYS A 81 -5.87 10.16 -4.90
N GLU A 82 -6.03 10.13 -6.22
CA GLU A 82 -6.85 9.12 -6.91
C GLU A 82 -6.22 7.73 -6.83
N LYS A 83 -4.88 7.63 -6.96
CA LYS A 83 -4.13 6.37 -6.77
C LYS A 83 -4.31 5.82 -5.36
N ILE A 84 -4.23 6.69 -4.35
CA ILE A 84 -4.42 6.34 -2.94
C ILE A 84 -5.86 5.89 -2.69
N GLU A 85 -6.84 6.65 -3.15
CA GLU A 85 -8.26 6.33 -2.97
C GLU A 85 -8.66 5.03 -3.68
N PHE A 86 -8.15 4.79 -4.90
CA PHE A 86 -8.32 3.51 -5.58
C PHE A 86 -7.77 2.36 -4.72
N SER A 87 -6.54 2.49 -4.22
CA SER A 87 -5.89 1.45 -3.43
C SER A 87 -6.65 1.16 -2.13
N ARG A 88 -7.14 2.20 -1.45
CA ARG A 88 -7.96 2.06 -0.23
C ARG A 88 -9.27 1.33 -0.52
N LYS A 89 -9.99 1.72 -1.57
CA LYS A 89 -11.27 1.10 -1.95
C LYS A 89 -11.10 -0.35 -2.39
N GLN A 90 -10.07 -0.63 -3.18
CA GLN A 90 -9.87 -1.94 -3.79
C GLN A 90 -9.23 -2.95 -2.83
N PHE A 91 -8.41 -2.50 -1.89
CA PHE A 91 -7.55 -3.37 -1.11
C PHE A 91 -7.73 -3.31 0.40
N ALA A 92 -8.60 -2.43 0.93
CA ALA A 92 -9.01 -2.51 2.33
C ALA A 92 -9.59 -3.91 2.60
N GLY A 93 -9.19 -4.53 3.71
CA GLY A 93 -9.81 -5.78 4.12
C GLY A 93 -11.29 -5.54 4.42
N SER A 94 -12.18 -6.42 3.96
CA SER A 94 -13.51 -6.51 4.57
C SER A 94 -13.30 -6.89 6.02
N SER A 95 -13.51 -5.95 6.94
CA SER A 95 -13.70 -6.27 8.35
C SER A 95 -14.79 -7.34 8.39
N ARG A 96 -14.42 -8.59 8.70
CA ARG A 96 -15.43 -9.57 9.07
C ARG A 96 -16.02 -9.04 10.36
N GLU A 97 -17.27 -8.59 10.32
CA GLU A 97 -18.07 -8.52 11.53
C GLU A 97 -18.02 -9.93 12.14
N THR A 98 -17.38 -10.03 13.30
CA THR A 98 -17.42 -11.24 14.11
C THR A 98 -18.88 -11.43 14.53
N GLY A 99 -19.64 -12.13 13.71
CA GLY A 99 -20.99 -12.56 14.03
C GLY A 99 -20.93 -13.45 15.26
N THR A 100 -21.37 -12.91 16.39
CA THR A 100 -21.70 -13.66 17.59
C THR A 100 -22.67 -14.79 17.23
N ARG A 101 -22.20 -16.03 17.36
CA ARG A 101 -23.02 -17.19 17.71
C ARG A 101 -22.29 -17.99 18.77
#